data_AF-A0A964VUV9-F1
#
_entry.id   AF-A0A964VUV9-F1
#
_cell.length_a   1.000
_cell.length_b   1.000
_cell.length_c   1.000
_cell.angle_alpha   90.00
_cell.angle_beta   90.00
_cell.angle_gamma   90.00
#
_symmetry.space_group_name_H-M   'P 1'
#
loop_
_entity.id
_entity.type
_entity.pdbx_description
1 polymer ?
#
loop_
_entity_poly.entity_id
_entity_poly.type
_entity_poly.pdbx_seq_one_letter_code
_entity_poly.pdbx_strand_id
1 'polypeptide(L)'
;MTQQEEIQRRRTFAIISHPDAGKTTLTEKLLLYGGAVQLAGSVTARKNQRATTSDWMELEKKRGISISSTVLQFEYSGYHINLLDTPGHKDFSEDTYRVLTAVDAVIMVIDAGKGVESQTRKLFEVCARRGVPIFTFINKLDRPSRDPIQLMDELEAVLGIRSCAMNWPLGNGPEFRGIYDRAEKRVHLFERVVGGMYRAPVNVTGLDDPIVRSKLDELTYVSVREQIEMVEMAGTEFDHPQVLMGKLTPIFFGSGVNNFGVQLLLDRFLQYSVAPRGRSVALDE
;
A
#
# COMPACT_ATOMS: atom_id res chain seq x y z
N MET A 1 10.86 9.14 -27.93
CA MET A 1 10.46 7.98 -27.13
C MET A 1 9.74 7.01 -28.05
N THR A 2 10.15 5.74 -28.08
CA THR A 2 9.54 4.70 -28.93
C THR A 2 8.22 4.22 -28.33
N GLN A 3 7.35 3.58 -29.13
CA GLN A 3 6.12 2.96 -28.62
C GLN A 3 6.40 1.95 -27.51
N GLN A 4 7.51 1.22 -27.63
CA GLN A 4 7.90 0.23 -26.63
C GLN A 4 8.37 0.88 -25.32
N GLU A 5 9.15 1.96 -25.39
CA GLU A 5 9.52 2.75 -24.20
C GLU A 5 8.28 3.32 -23.48
N GLU A 6 7.32 3.83 -24.25
CA GLU A 6 6.04 4.30 -23.74
C GLU A 6 5.27 3.19 -23.00
N ILE A 7 5.22 1.97 -23.55
CA ILE A 7 4.57 0.83 -22.88
C ILE A 7 5.32 0.48 -21.58
N GLN A 8 6.65 0.40 -21.63
CA GLN A 8 7.45 -0.03 -20.49
C GLN A 8 7.39 0.93 -19.29
N ARG A 9 7.20 2.23 -19.53
CA ARG A 9 7.05 3.23 -18.45
C ARG A 9 5.66 3.26 -17.82
N ARG A 10 4.66 2.55 -18.36
CA ARG A 10 3.30 2.57 -17.80
C ARG A 10 3.14 1.60 -16.64
N ARG A 11 2.40 2.00 -15.61
CA ARG A 11 1.98 1.14 -14.48
C ARG A 11 0.50 1.37 -14.22
N THR A 12 -0.32 0.34 -14.45
CA THR A 12 -1.77 0.41 -14.26
C THR A 12 -2.17 -0.48 -13.10
N PHE A 13 -2.69 0.11 -12.03
CA PHE A 13 -3.00 -0.63 -10.81
C PHE A 13 -4.21 -0.09 -10.07
N ALA A 14 -4.72 -0.90 -9.14
CA ALA A 14 -5.76 -0.50 -8.20
C ALA A 14 -5.25 -0.67 -6.76
N ILE A 15 -5.86 0.07 -5.84
CA ILE A 15 -5.70 -0.18 -4.41
C ILE A 15 -6.91 -0.97 -3.93
N ILE A 16 -6.68 -2.09 -3.24
CA ILE A 16 -7.72 -2.92 -2.62
C ILE A 16 -7.59 -2.87 -1.11
N SER A 17 -8.68 -2.74 -0.38
CA SER A 17 -8.65 -2.73 1.08
C SER A 17 -10.03 -2.97 1.68
N HIS A 18 -10.07 -3.31 2.97
CA HIS A 18 -11.27 -3.14 3.76
C HIS A 18 -11.61 -1.64 3.94
N PRO A 19 -12.90 -1.29 4.12
CA PRO A 19 -13.35 -0.05 4.72
C PRO A 19 -12.42 0.48 5.80
N ASP A 20 -12.10 1.77 5.72
CA ASP A 20 -11.28 2.48 6.71
C ASP A 20 -9.83 2.03 6.86
N ALA A 21 -9.33 1.01 6.14
CA ALA A 21 -7.93 0.57 6.21
C ALA A 21 -6.93 1.66 5.73
N GLY A 22 -7.41 2.62 4.94
CA GLY A 22 -6.66 3.83 4.58
C GLY A 22 -6.39 4.00 3.08
N LYS A 23 -7.12 3.30 2.20
CA LYS A 23 -7.04 3.45 0.73
C LYS A 23 -7.04 4.91 0.28
N THR A 24 -8.04 5.70 0.67
CA THR A 24 -8.16 7.11 0.26
C THR A 24 -6.97 7.96 0.72
N THR A 25 -6.47 7.70 1.93
CA THR A 25 -5.27 8.39 2.45
C THR A 25 -4.04 8.02 1.64
N LEU A 26 -3.87 6.73 1.30
CA LEU A 26 -2.74 6.28 0.48
C LEU A 26 -2.82 6.89 -0.93
N THR A 27 -3.99 6.85 -1.58
CA THR A 27 -4.23 7.48 -2.88
C THR A 27 -3.83 8.96 -2.89
N GLU A 28 -4.24 9.73 -1.88
CA GLU A 28 -3.85 11.13 -1.73
C GLU A 28 -2.32 11.29 -1.71
N LYS A 29 -1.61 10.47 -0.91
CA LYS A 29 -0.15 10.57 -0.80
C LYS A 29 0.55 10.20 -2.11
N LEU A 30 0.08 9.18 -2.82
CA LEU A 30 0.62 8.82 -4.14
C LEU A 30 0.46 9.97 -5.15
N LEU A 31 -0.69 10.65 -5.17
CA LEU A 31 -0.91 11.82 -6.01
C LEU A 31 0.03 12.98 -5.66
N LEU A 32 0.32 13.20 -4.37
CA LEU A 32 1.28 14.22 -3.94
C LEU A 32 2.70 13.93 -4.44
N TYR A 33 3.14 12.66 -4.45
CA TYR A 33 4.42 12.28 -5.05
C TYR A 33 4.47 12.60 -6.55
N GLY A 34 3.35 12.43 -7.25
CA GLY A 34 3.23 12.78 -8.67
C GLY A 34 3.06 14.27 -8.98
N GLY A 35 3.15 15.15 -7.97
CA GLY A 35 2.90 16.59 -8.14
C GLY A 35 1.44 16.95 -8.46
N ALA A 36 0.51 15.98 -8.36
CA ALA A 36 -0.89 16.13 -8.71
C ALA A 36 -1.71 16.76 -7.56
N VAL A 37 -1.28 17.94 -7.07
CA VAL A 37 -1.81 18.59 -5.86
C VAL A 37 -3.32 18.85 -5.95
N GLN A 38 -3.83 19.28 -7.10
CA GLN A 38 -5.26 19.52 -7.30
C GLN A 38 -6.08 18.23 -7.18
N LEU A 39 -5.60 17.14 -7.79
CA LEU A 39 -6.24 15.83 -7.68
C LEU A 39 -6.18 15.33 -6.23
N ALA A 40 -5.05 15.47 -5.55
CA ALA A 40 -4.92 15.10 -4.13
C ALA A 40 -5.93 15.86 -3.25
N GLY A 41 -6.04 17.18 -3.42
CA GLY A 41 -7.03 18.00 -2.71
C GLY A 41 -8.48 17.57 -2.97
N SER A 42 -8.79 17.16 -4.20
CA SER A 42 -10.13 16.64 -4.54
C SER A 42 -10.44 15.31 -3.82
N VAL A 43 -9.44 14.44 -3.67
CA VAL A 43 -9.56 13.17 -2.94
C VAL A 43 -9.77 13.42 -1.44
N THR A 44 -9.02 14.36 -0.86
CA THR A 44 -9.20 14.77 0.55
C THR A 44 -10.57 15.39 0.79
N ALA A 45 -11.04 16.25 -0.12
CA ALA A 45 -12.37 16.85 -0.02
C ALA A 45 -13.48 15.80 -0.03
N ARG A 46 -13.40 14.80 -0.94
CA ARG A 46 -14.34 13.66 -0.96
C ARG A 46 -14.29 12.86 0.35
N LYS A 47 -13.11 12.63 0.92
CA LYS A 47 -12.95 11.94 2.21
C LYS A 47 -13.68 12.67 3.35
N ASN A 48 -13.48 13.97 3.45
CA ASN A 48 -14.09 14.78 4.51
C ASN A 48 -15.61 14.90 4.35
N GLN A 49 -16.12 14.95 3.11
CA GLN A 49 -17.56 14.96 2.82
C GLN A 49 -18.25 13.61 3.08
N ARG A 50 -17.54 12.49 2.94
CA ARG A 50 -18.06 11.15 3.25
C ARG A 50 -18.19 10.85 4.75
N ALA A 51 -17.47 11.56 5.62
CA ALA A 51 -17.50 11.35 7.07
C ALA A 51 -18.80 11.82 7.74
N THR A 52 -19.62 12.62 7.05
CA THR A 52 -20.94 13.07 7.49
C THR A 52 -22.02 12.22 6.81
N THR A 53 -22.36 11.07 7.40
CA THR A 53 -23.22 10.05 6.77
C THR A 53 -24.71 10.24 7.03
N SER A 54 -25.44 10.67 5.99
CA SER A 54 -26.81 10.25 5.63
C SER A 54 -27.22 10.84 4.27
N ASP A 55 -26.87 12.12 4.05
CA ASP A 55 -27.43 12.91 2.94
C ASP A 55 -26.59 12.85 1.65
N TRP A 56 -25.39 12.28 1.73
CA TRP A 56 -24.42 12.28 0.63
C TRP A 56 -24.82 11.35 -0.52
N MET A 57 -25.44 10.20 -0.21
CA MET A 57 -25.86 9.21 -1.20
C MET A 57 -26.99 9.73 -2.11
N GLU A 58 -27.91 10.53 -1.57
CA GLU A 58 -28.90 11.25 -2.38
C GLU A 58 -28.27 12.36 -3.21
N LEU A 59 -27.26 13.05 -2.67
CA LEU A 59 -26.63 14.19 -3.31
C LEU A 59 -25.76 13.78 -4.52
N GLU A 60 -25.03 12.67 -4.45
CA GLU A 60 -24.28 12.12 -5.59
C GLU A 60 -25.22 11.72 -6.73
N LYS A 61 -26.31 11.03 -6.40
CA LYS A 61 -27.33 10.61 -7.38
C LYS A 61 -28.02 11.82 -8.03
N LYS A 62 -28.27 12.90 -7.25
CA LYS A 62 -28.86 14.17 -7.74
C LYS A 62 -27.91 15.03 -8.56
N ARG A 63 -26.58 14.92 -8.38
CA ARG A 63 -25.59 15.75 -9.10
C ARG A 63 -25.01 15.09 -10.35
N GLY A 64 -25.38 13.85 -10.67
CA GLY A 64 -24.82 13.12 -11.81
C GLY A 64 -23.32 12.81 -11.66
N ILE A 65 -22.78 12.99 -10.46
CA ILE A 65 -21.40 12.64 -10.09
C ILE A 65 -21.47 11.16 -9.70
N SER A 66 -21.52 10.31 -10.72
CA SER A 66 -21.68 8.87 -10.56
C SER A 66 -20.58 8.27 -9.68
N ILE A 67 -20.99 7.30 -8.85
CA ILE A 67 -20.22 6.29 -8.09
C ILE A 67 -19.46 5.37 -9.08
N SER A 68 -18.78 5.97 -10.06
CA SER A 68 -18.05 5.28 -11.12
C SER A 68 -16.56 5.31 -10.79
N SER A 69 -15.87 4.20 -11.07
CA SER A 69 -14.42 4.05 -10.93
C SER A 69 -13.70 5.20 -11.65
N THR A 70 -13.07 6.10 -10.89
CA THR A 70 -12.27 7.18 -11.47
C THR A 70 -10.87 6.65 -11.77
N VAL A 71 -10.38 6.90 -12.98
CA VAL A 71 -8.97 6.68 -13.32
C VAL A 71 -8.19 7.95 -12.96
N LEU A 72 -7.19 7.82 -12.10
CA LEU A 72 -6.29 8.88 -11.70
C LEU A 72 -4.95 8.69 -12.39
N GLN A 73 -4.48 9.70 -13.11
CA GLN A 73 -3.23 9.65 -13.85
C GLN A 73 -2.22 10.67 -13.32
N PHE A 74 -0.99 10.24 -13.13
CA PHE A 74 0.11 11.11 -12.71
C PHE A 74 1.46 10.51 -13.13
N GLU A 75 2.51 11.33 -13.11
CA GLU A 75 3.86 10.90 -13.44
C GLU A 75 4.74 10.90 -12.19
N TYR A 76 5.61 9.91 -12.04
CA TYR A 76 6.57 9.84 -10.93
C TYR A 76 7.79 9.02 -11.33
N SER A 77 8.99 9.55 -11.10
CA SER A 77 10.27 8.87 -11.39
C SER A 77 10.36 8.29 -12.82
N GLY A 78 9.85 9.04 -13.81
CA GLY A 78 9.82 8.63 -15.22
C GLY A 78 8.71 7.63 -15.60
N TYR A 79 7.94 7.13 -14.62
CA TYR A 79 6.79 6.26 -14.86
C TYR A 79 5.51 7.07 -15.12
N HIS A 80 4.65 6.53 -15.99
CA HIS A 80 3.29 7.00 -16.20
C HIS A 80 2.32 6.08 -15.43
N ILE A 81 1.69 6.62 -14.40
CA ILE A 81 0.90 5.84 -13.44
C ILE A 81 -0.59 6.02 -13.73
N ASN A 82 -1.30 4.90 -13.87
CA ASN A 82 -2.75 4.84 -13.94
C ASN A 82 -3.27 4.14 -12.68
N LEU A 83 -3.82 4.91 -11.75
CA LEU A 83 -4.45 4.41 -10.53
C LEU A 83 -5.96 4.34 -10.72
N LEU A 84 -6.51 3.14 -10.75
CA LEU A 84 -7.95 2.92 -10.79
C LEU A 84 -8.49 2.87 -9.35
N ASP A 85 -9.32 3.85 -8.99
CA ASP A 85 -9.92 3.88 -7.66
C ASP A 85 -11.07 2.86 -7.57
N THR A 86 -10.93 1.88 -6.68
CA THR A 86 -12.00 0.92 -6.36
C THR A 86 -12.96 1.56 -5.36
N PRO A 87 -14.29 1.53 -5.55
CA PRO A 87 -15.23 1.97 -4.53
C PRO A 87 -15.04 1.18 -3.23
N GLY A 88 -14.96 1.89 -2.10
CA GLY A 88 -14.90 1.30 -0.76
C GLY A 88 -16.10 1.78 0.04
N HIS A 89 -16.75 0.86 0.76
CA HIS A 89 -18.05 0.95 1.47
C HIS A 89 -19.28 0.61 0.63
N LYS A 90 -20.10 -0.33 1.16
CA LYS A 90 -21.46 -0.81 0.80
C LYS A 90 -21.84 -1.01 -0.68
N ASP A 91 -21.28 -0.26 -1.62
CA ASP A 91 -21.36 -0.41 -3.07
C ASP A 91 -20.31 -1.41 -3.57
N PHE A 92 -20.19 -2.56 -2.90
CA PHE A 92 -19.40 -3.69 -3.42
C PHE A 92 -20.17 -4.31 -4.59
N SER A 93 -20.16 -3.62 -5.73
CA SER A 93 -20.84 -3.98 -6.97
C SER A 93 -19.93 -4.77 -7.91
N GLU A 94 -20.52 -5.33 -8.98
CA GLU A 94 -19.79 -5.90 -10.12
C GLU A 94 -18.70 -4.96 -10.65
N ASP A 95 -18.89 -3.65 -10.55
CA ASP A 95 -17.95 -2.64 -11.07
C ASP A 95 -16.60 -2.69 -10.36
N THR A 96 -16.56 -3.03 -9.07
CA THR A 96 -15.29 -3.19 -8.34
C THR A 96 -14.50 -4.37 -8.91
N TYR A 97 -15.18 -5.46 -9.27
CA TYR A 97 -14.54 -6.62 -9.89
C TYR A 97 -14.13 -6.36 -11.35
N ARG A 98 -14.87 -5.50 -12.07
CA ARG A 98 -14.52 -5.01 -13.41
C ARG A 98 -13.28 -4.11 -13.36
N VAL A 99 -13.12 -3.25 -12.36
CA VAL A 99 -11.86 -2.50 -12.20
C VAL A 99 -10.67 -3.45 -12.08
N LEU A 100 -10.83 -4.54 -11.32
CA LEU A 100 -9.81 -5.56 -11.18
C LEU A 100 -9.57 -6.37 -12.48
N THR A 101 -10.40 -6.25 -13.52
CA THR A 101 -10.09 -6.85 -14.85
C THR A 101 -9.16 -5.94 -15.63
N ALA A 102 -9.17 -4.64 -15.35
CA ALA A 102 -8.47 -3.64 -16.13
C ALA A 102 -7.01 -3.43 -15.67
N VAL A 103 -6.66 -3.80 -14.44
CA VAL A 103 -5.34 -3.55 -13.84
C VAL A 103 -4.31 -4.65 -14.06
N ASP A 104 -3.04 -4.27 -14.12
CA ASP A 104 -1.92 -5.21 -14.30
C ASP A 104 -1.31 -5.65 -12.96
N ALA A 105 -1.53 -4.89 -11.88
CA ALA A 105 -1.11 -5.20 -10.51
C ALA A 105 -2.05 -4.53 -9.49
N VAL A 106 -1.94 -4.89 -8.22
CA VAL A 106 -2.69 -4.23 -7.13
C VAL A 106 -1.81 -3.94 -5.91
N ILE A 107 -2.18 -2.87 -5.18
CA ILE A 107 -1.69 -2.61 -3.84
C ILE A 107 -2.80 -2.95 -2.84
N MET A 108 -2.56 -3.94 -1.98
CA MET A 108 -3.45 -4.33 -0.90
C MET A 108 -3.11 -3.54 0.37
N VAL A 109 -4.07 -2.80 0.93
CA VAL A 109 -3.88 -2.04 2.17
C VAL A 109 -4.56 -2.75 3.33
N ILE A 110 -3.80 -3.01 4.39
CA ILE A 110 -4.26 -3.66 5.62
C ILE A 110 -4.04 -2.71 6.80
N ASP A 111 -5.00 -2.66 7.71
CA ASP A 111 -4.87 -1.94 8.98
C ASP A 111 -4.04 -2.78 9.96
N ALA A 112 -2.89 -2.27 10.41
CA ALA A 112 -2.01 -2.99 11.33
C ALA A 112 -2.67 -3.30 12.69
N GLY A 113 -3.69 -2.55 13.10
CA GLY A 113 -4.44 -2.84 14.33
C GLY A 113 -5.45 -3.98 14.18
N LYS A 114 -5.85 -4.30 12.94
CA LYS A 114 -6.95 -5.24 12.68
C LYS A 114 -6.52 -6.52 11.98
N GLY A 115 -5.55 -6.47 11.07
CA GLY A 115 -5.18 -7.61 10.23
C GLY A 115 -6.11 -7.78 9.04
N VAL A 116 -6.31 -9.02 8.60
CA VAL A 116 -7.05 -9.33 7.37
C VAL A 116 -8.55 -9.33 7.63
N GLU A 117 -9.24 -8.32 7.11
CA GLU A 117 -10.69 -8.21 7.23
C GLU A 117 -11.43 -8.82 6.02
N SER A 118 -12.74 -9.08 6.18
CA SER A 118 -13.57 -9.83 5.22
C SER A 118 -13.57 -9.29 3.78
N GLN A 119 -13.62 -7.96 3.61
CA GLN A 119 -13.57 -7.33 2.29
C GLN A 119 -12.19 -7.43 1.64
N THR A 120 -11.10 -7.35 2.42
CA THR A 120 -9.73 -7.58 1.93
C THR A 120 -9.63 -8.98 1.35
N ARG A 121 -10.13 -9.99 2.07
CA ARG A 121 -10.15 -11.39 1.59
C ARG A 121 -10.92 -11.54 0.28
N LYS A 122 -12.13 -10.98 0.15
CA LYS A 122 -12.93 -11.07 -1.08
C LYS A 122 -12.23 -10.45 -2.29
N LEU A 123 -11.61 -9.27 -2.11
CA LEU A 123 -10.88 -8.59 -3.18
C LEU A 123 -9.61 -9.36 -3.56
N PHE A 124 -8.90 -9.89 -2.57
CA PHE A 124 -7.74 -10.74 -2.78
C PHE A 124 -8.10 -11.98 -3.61
N GLU A 125 -9.17 -12.70 -3.27
CA GLU A 125 -9.59 -13.91 -3.99
C GLU A 125 -9.82 -13.65 -5.49
N VAL A 126 -10.35 -12.48 -5.86
CA VAL A 126 -10.53 -12.10 -7.27
C VAL A 126 -9.20 -11.79 -7.96
N CYS A 127 -8.27 -11.12 -7.26
CA CYS A 127 -6.93 -10.85 -7.80
C CYS A 127 -6.13 -12.14 -7.99
N ALA A 128 -6.17 -13.02 -6.98
CA ALA A 128 -5.45 -14.30 -6.97
C ALA A 128 -5.93 -15.23 -8.10
N ARG A 129 -7.24 -15.34 -8.34
CA ARG A 129 -7.79 -16.13 -9.47
C ARG A 129 -7.30 -15.66 -10.84
N ARG A 130 -6.88 -14.40 -10.96
CA ARG A 130 -6.38 -13.82 -12.20
C ARG A 130 -4.85 -13.79 -12.30
N GLY A 131 -4.15 -14.27 -11.26
CA GLY A 131 -2.69 -14.19 -11.18
C GLY A 131 -2.18 -12.75 -11.19
N VAL A 132 -2.98 -11.78 -10.73
CA VAL A 132 -2.57 -10.38 -10.66
C VAL A 132 -1.55 -10.23 -9.53
N PRO A 133 -0.35 -9.66 -9.79
CA PRO A 133 0.64 -9.36 -8.75
C PRO A 133 0.08 -8.47 -7.64
N ILE A 134 0.36 -8.82 -6.39
CA ILE A 134 -0.14 -8.13 -5.20
C ILE A 134 1.03 -7.62 -4.38
N PHE A 135 1.00 -6.33 -4.05
CA PHE A 135 1.92 -5.68 -3.12
C PHE A 135 1.13 -5.26 -1.90
N THR A 136 1.62 -5.56 -0.69
CA THR A 136 0.88 -5.31 0.54
C THR A 136 1.46 -4.13 1.30
N PHE A 137 0.60 -3.22 1.76
CA PHE A 137 0.93 -2.13 2.65
C PHE A 137 0.20 -2.27 3.99
N ILE A 138 0.94 -2.61 5.04
CA ILE A 138 0.48 -2.63 6.43
C ILE A 138 0.54 -1.19 6.95
N ASN A 139 -0.64 -0.59 7.07
CA ASN A 139 -0.84 0.82 7.34
C ASN A 139 -1.17 1.10 8.82
N LYS A 140 -1.13 2.37 9.20
CA LYS A 140 -1.52 2.90 10.52
C LYS A 140 -0.59 2.53 11.67
N LEU A 141 0.71 2.38 11.39
CA LEU A 141 1.71 2.18 12.46
C LEU A 141 1.88 3.39 13.38
N ASP A 142 1.26 4.53 13.08
CA ASP A 142 1.10 5.64 14.01
C ASP A 142 0.12 5.37 15.16
N ARG A 143 -0.57 4.23 15.13
CA ARG A 143 -1.51 3.75 16.16
C ARG A 143 -1.03 2.42 16.74
N PRO A 144 -1.49 2.03 17.95
CA PRO A 144 -1.24 0.70 18.48
C PRO A 144 -1.62 -0.35 17.45
N SER A 145 -0.68 -1.24 17.14
CA SER A 145 -0.84 -2.29 16.14
C SER A 145 -0.66 -3.66 16.77
N ARG A 146 -1.06 -4.69 16.02
CA ARG A 146 -0.68 -6.07 16.33
C ARG A 146 0.79 -6.29 16.03
N ASP A 147 1.32 -7.40 16.53
CA ASP A 147 2.69 -7.81 16.26
C ASP A 147 2.91 -8.03 14.75
N PRO A 148 4.00 -7.50 14.15
CA PRO A 148 4.24 -7.62 12.72
C PRO A 148 4.39 -9.06 12.22
N ILE A 149 5.01 -9.96 13.00
CA ILE A 149 5.15 -11.38 12.63
C ILE A 149 3.76 -12.02 12.61
N GLN A 150 2.97 -11.80 13.66
CA GLN A 150 1.59 -12.33 13.71
C GLN A 150 0.71 -11.80 12.57
N LEU A 151 0.89 -10.55 12.13
CA LEU A 151 0.18 -9.99 10.98
C LEU A 151 0.57 -10.68 9.68
N MET A 152 1.85 -11.03 9.51
CA MET A 152 2.32 -11.80 8.36
C MET A 152 1.76 -13.23 8.39
N ASP A 153 1.85 -13.91 9.52
CA ASP A 153 1.33 -15.27 9.70
C ASP A 153 -0.18 -15.34 9.41
N GLU A 154 -0.95 -14.39 9.94
CA GLU A 154 -2.39 -14.28 9.64
C GLU A 154 -2.64 -14.05 8.15
N LEU A 155 -1.86 -13.16 7.52
CA LEU A 155 -1.98 -12.88 6.09
C LEU A 155 -1.77 -14.15 5.27
N GLU A 156 -0.71 -14.91 5.55
CA GLU A 156 -0.41 -16.16 4.85
C GLU A 156 -1.49 -17.22 5.10
N ALA A 157 -1.93 -17.38 6.35
CA ALA A 157 -2.94 -18.37 6.72
C ALA A 157 -4.32 -18.07 6.11
N VAL A 158 -4.74 -16.81 6.10
CA VAL A 158 -6.09 -16.41 5.65
C VAL A 158 -6.16 -16.28 4.13
N LEU A 159 -5.10 -15.76 3.49
CA LEU A 159 -5.10 -15.50 2.05
C LEU A 159 -4.45 -16.63 1.24
N GLY A 160 -3.67 -17.51 1.86
CA GLY A 160 -3.00 -18.61 1.15
C GLY A 160 -1.91 -18.15 0.18
N ILE A 161 -1.29 -17.01 0.46
CA ILE A 161 -0.17 -16.46 -0.33
C ILE A 161 1.05 -16.32 0.57
N ARG A 162 2.24 -16.65 0.05
CA ARG A 162 3.49 -16.40 0.79
C ARG A 162 3.77 -14.90 0.86
N SER A 163 4.44 -14.46 1.91
CA SER A 163 4.76 -13.07 2.12
C SER A 163 6.24 -12.85 2.38
N CYS A 164 6.77 -11.71 1.91
CA CYS A 164 8.14 -11.29 2.16
C CYS A 164 8.15 -9.84 2.63
N ALA A 165 8.63 -9.58 3.85
CA ALA A 165 8.79 -8.22 4.35
C ALA A 165 9.87 -7.47 3.55
N MET A 166 9.55 -6.33 2.96
CA MET A 166 10.51 -5.47 2.25
C MET A 166 11.17 -4.47 3.20
N ASN A 167 10.44 -4.09 4.24
CA ASN A 167 10.93 -3.28 5.34
C ASN A 167 10.35 -3.82 6.66
N TRP A 168 10.83 -3.31 7.81
CA TRP A 168 10.36 -3.72 9.13
C TRP A 168 10.08 -2.51 10.02
N PRO A 169 8.98 -2.48 10.80
CA PRO A 169 8.66 -1.33 11.65
C PRO A 169 9.52 -1.29 12.92
N LEU A 170 9.90 -0.07 13.31
CA LEU A 170 10.59 0.21 14.57
C LEU A 170 9.56 0.72 15.59
N GLY A 171 8.99 -0.19 16.38
CA GLY A 171 7.89 0.10 17.30
C GLY A 171 6.55 0.32 16.59
N ASN A 172 5.53 0.73 17.34
CA ASN A 172 4.21 1.09 16.81
C ASN A 172 3.55 2.20 17.66
N GLY A 173 2.47 2.80 17.17
CA GLY A 173 1.71 3.77 17.93
C GLY A 173 2.52 5.00 18.36
N PRO A 174 2.44 5.38 19.66
CA PRO A 174 3.29 6.42 20.24
C PRO A 174 4.79 6.10 20.18
N GLU A 175 5.16 4.82 20.13
CA GLU A 175 6.53 4.32 20.12
C GLU A 175 7.07 4.10 18.71
N PHE A 176 6.28 4.33 17.66
CA PHE A 176 6.75 4.23 16.29
C PHE A 176 7.88 5.25 16.04
N ARG A 177 9.05 4.76 15.64
CA ARG A 177 10.25 5.56 15.36
C ARG A 177 10.77 5.44 13.95
N GLY A 178 10.22 4.58 13.12
CA GLY A 178 10.70 4.44 11.76
C GLY A 178 10.48 3.06 11.16
N ILE A 179 11.18 2.81 10.06
CA ILE A 179 11.24 1.51 9.39
C ILE A 179 12.69 1.16 9.05
N TYR A 180 13.03 -0.12 9.09
CA TYR A 180 14.26 -0.66 8.55
C TYR A 180 14.01 -1.20 7.14
N ASP A 181 14.62 -0.59 6.12
CA ASP A 181 14.68 -1.13 4.76
C ASP A 181 15.65 -2.33 4.76
N ARG A 182 15.10 -3.52 4.52
CA ARG A 182 15.88 -4.77 4.53
C ARG A 182 16.80 -4.90 3.32
N ALA A 183 16.42 -4.33 2.17
CA ALA A 183 17.21 -4.42 0.94
C ALA A 183 18.45 -3.52 1.03
N GLU A 184 18.30 -2.30 1.55
CA GLU A 184 19.43 -1.37 1.71
C GLU A 184 20.14 -1.48 3.06
N LYS A 185 19.60 -2.29 3.99
CA LYS A 185 20.06 -2.40 5.39
C LYS A 185 20.14 -1.05 6.09
N ARG A 186 19.10 -0.24 5.91
CA ARG A 186 19.02 1.15 6.37
C ARG A 186 17.78 1.42 7.19
N VAL A 187 17.95 2.09 8.31
CA VAL A 187 16.87 2.64 9.11
C VAL A 187 16.48 4.00 8.56
N HIS A 188 15.21 4.16 8.23
CA HIS A 188 14.55 5.42 8.00
C HIS A 188 13.87 5.83 9.31
N LEU A 189 14.38 6.87 9.99
CA LEU A 189 13.75 7.37 11.21
C LEU A 189 12.53 8.25 10.89
N PHE A 190 11.48 8.09 11.67
CA PHE A 190 10.25 8.87 11.60
C PHE A 190 10.29 10.01 12.61
N GLU A 191 10.26 11.25 12.11
CA GLU A 191 10.07 12.44 12.93
C GLU A 191 8.66 13.00 12.73
N ARG A 192 7.89 13.11 13.81
CA ARG A 192 6.54 13.69 13.76
C ARG A 192 6.65 15.19 13.48
N VAL A 193 6.24 15.60 12.28
CA VAL A 193 6.10 17.01 11.95
C VAL A 193 4.70 17.48 12.33
N VAL A 194 4.61 18.60 13.05
CA VAL A 194 3.35 19.28 13.30
C VAL A 194 2.84 19.85 11.96
N GLY A 195 1.70 19.36 11.47
CA GLY A 195 1.01 19.95 10.31
C GLY A 195 0.92 19.10 9.04
N GLY A 196 1.44 17.88 8.98
CA GLY A 196 1.06 16.81 8.01
C GLY A 196 1.20 17.08 6.50
N MET A 197 1.67 18.26 6.10
CA MET A 197 1.77 18.71 4.69
C MET A 197 3.09 18.33 4.02
N TYR A 198 4.10 17.91 4.78
CA TYR A 198 5.44 17.62 4.26
C TYR A 198 5.87 16.18 4.58
N ARG A 199 6.74 15.61 3.73
CA ARG A 199 7.44 14.35 4.00
C ARG A 199 8.07 14.44 5.39
N ALA A 200 7.83 13.45 6.24
CA ALA A 200 8.51 13.40 7.54
C ALA A 200 10.03 13.42 7.28
N PRO A 201 10.82 14.23 8.02
CA PRO A 201 12.27 14.17 7.98
C PRO A 201 12.70 12.72 8.19
N VAL A 202 13.61 12.25 7.33
CA VAL A 202 14.15 10.90 7.42
C VAL A 202 15.65 11.01 7.54
N ASN A 203 16.16 10.69 8.72
CA ASN A 203 17.57 10.33 8.88
C ASN A 203 17.74 8.88 8.47
N VAL A 204 18.76 8.62 7.66
CA VAL A 204 19.07 7.30 7.11
C VAL A 204 20.38 6.81 7.70
N THR A 205 20.33 5.71 8.45
CA THR A 205 21.51 5.13 9.10
C THR A 205 21.43 3.60 9.21
N GLY A 206 22.43 2.92 9.78
CA GLY A 206 22.39 1.49 10.10
C GLY A 206 21.61 1.18 11.38
N LEU A 207 21.18 -0.08 11.54
CA LEU A 207 20.42 -0.51 12.73
C LEU A 207 21.23 -0.38 14.03
N ASP A 208 22.54 -0.58 13.97
CA ASP A 208 23.46 -0.46 15.11
C ASP A 208 23.92 0.98 15.41
N ASP A 209 23.41 1.98 14.68
CA ASP A 209 23.76 3.38 14.95
C ASP A 209 23.24 3.81 16.34
N PRO A 210 24.07 4.45 17.19
CA PRO A 210 23.67 4.96 18.50
C PRO A 210 22.41 5.84 18.47
N ILE A 211 22.17 6.57 17.38
CA ILE A 211 20.97 7.38 17.18
C ILE A 211 19.72 6.49 17.21
N VAL A 212 19.72 5.35 16.53
CA VAL A 212 18.59 4.39 16.54
C VAL A 212 18.36 3.89 17.95
N ARG A 213 19.43 3.45 18.64
CA ARG A 213 19.33 2.98 20.03
C ARG A 213 18.75 4.05 20.95
N SER A 214 19.13 5.33 20.78
CA SER A 214 18.64 6.43 21.61
C SER A 214 17.16 6.78 21.40
N LYS A 215 16.58 6.42 20.26
CA LYS A 215 15.20 6.77 19.89
C LYS A 215 14.18 5.73 20.35
N LEU A 216 14.63 4.50 20.61
CA LEU A 216 13.83 3.36 21.05
C LEU A 216 14.11 3.07 22.53
N ASP A 217 13.08 2.68 23.27
CA ASP A 217 13.29 2.09 24.60
C ASP A 217 13.99 0.73 24.47
N GLU A 218 14.57 0.23 25.56
CA GLU A 218 15.35 -1.02 25.56
C GLU A 218 14.53 -2.23 25.08
N LEU A 219 13.28 -2.36 25.54
CA LEU A 219 12.44 -3.51 25.22
C LEU A 219 12.07 -3.51 23.74
N THR A 220 11.66 -2.36 23.20
CA THR A 220 11.35 -2.22 21.78
C THR A 220 12.60 -2.46 20.93
N TYR A 221 13.77 -1.93 21.31
CA TYR A 221 15.00 -2.12 20.56
C TYR A 221 15.41 -3.59 20.47
N VAL A 222 15.41 -4.30 21.60
CA VAL A 222 15.74 -5.75 21.64
C VAL A 222 14.74 -6.55 20.81
N SER A 223 13.44 -6.34 21.04
CA SER A 223 12.38 -7.04 20.29
C SER A 223 12.50 -6.84 18.78
N VAL A 224 12.66 -5.60 18.33
CA VAL A 224 12.81 -5.28 16.90
C VAL A 224 14.05 -5.96 16.29
N ARG A 225 15.17 -6.00 17.02
CA ARG A 225 16.37 -6.69 16.54
C ARG A 225 16.16 -8.18 16.38
N GLU A 226 15.59 -8.83 17.39
CA GLU A 226 15.27 -10.26 17.35
C GLU A 226 14.31 -10.58 16.19
N GLN A 227 13.30 -9.74 15.97
CA GLN A 227 12.37 -9.90 14.86
C GLN A 227 13.04 -9.73 13.49
N ILE A 228 13.89 -8.71 13.32
CA ILE A 228 14.65 -8.50 12.07
C ILE A 228 15.57 -9.69 11.81
N GLU A 229 16.29 -10.16 12.83
CA GLU A 229 17.17 -11.32 12.72
C GLU A 229 16.40 -12.58 12.32
N MET A 230 15.25 -12.83 12.96
CA MET A 230 14.36 -13.94 12.63
C MET A 230 13.89 -13.89 11.17
N VAL A 231 13.48 -12.72 10.68
CA VAL A 231 12.99 -12.56 9.31
C VAL A 231 14.12 -12.58 8.28
N GLU A 232 15.34 -12.19 8.64
CA GLU A 232 16.54 -12.35 7.80
C GLU A 232 17.01 -13.80 7.72
N MET A 233 16.90 -14.59 8.80
CA MET A 233 17.37 -15.98 8.82
C MET A 233 16.33 -17.00 8.35
N ALA A 234 15.06 -16.79 8.68
CA ALA A 234 13.99 -17.77 8.48
C ALA A 234 12.78 -17.24 7.69
N GLY A 235 12.76 -15.94 7.35
CA GLY A 235 11.69 -15.36 6.56
C GLY A 235 11.77 -15.75 5.08
N THR A 236 10.65 -15.66 4.36
CA THR A 236 10.65 -15.84 2.91
C THR A 236 11.45 -14.74 2.24
N GLU A 237 12.38 -15.11 1.37
CA GLU A 237 13.15 -14.17 0.55
C GLU A 237 12.30 -13.56 -0.57
N PHE A 238 12.72 -12.38 -1.03
CA PHE A 238 12.09 -11.73 -2.17
C PHE A 238 12.42 -12.47 -3.47
N ASP A 239 11.39 -12.97 -4.16
CA ASP A 239 11.48 -13.62 -5.46
C ASP A 239 10.59 -12.88 -6.47
N HIS A 240 11.20 -12.09 -7.35
CA HIS A 240 10.48 -11.25 -8.31
C HIS A 240 9.58 -12.07 -9.26
N PRO A 241 10.04 -13.17 -9.90
CA PRO A 241 9.15 -14.08 -10.63
C PRO A 241 7.93 -14.54 -9.84
N GLN A 242 8.08 -14.91 -8.56
CA GLN A 242 6.93 -15.34 -7.73
C GLN A 242 5.95 -14.20 -7.45
N VAL A 243 6.44 -12.97 -7.29
CA VAL A 243 5.58 -11.78 -7.20
C VAL A 243 4.78 -11.59 -8.49
N LEU A 244 5.44 -11.69 -9.64
CA LEU A 244 4.80 -11.53 -10.96
C LEU A 244 3.79 -12.63 -11.30
N MET A 245 3.89 -13.78 -10.63
CA MET A 245 2.93 -14.89 -10.73
C MET A 245 1.81 -14.82 -9.67
N GLY A 246 1.82 -13.82 -8.79
CA GLY A 246 0.84 -13.70 -7.70
C GLY A 246 0.99 -14.75 -6.59
N LYS A 247 2.18 -15.36 -6.46
CA LYS A 247 2.48 -16.42 -5.47
C LYS A 247 3.24 -15.91 -4.23
N LEU A 248 3.80 -14.70 -4.33
CA LEU A 248 4.51 -14.01 -3.26
C LEU A 248 4.02 -12.56 -3.20
N THR A 249 3.67 -12.05 -2.02
CA THR A 249 3.35 -10.64 -1.83
C THR A 249 4.48 -9.93 -1.06
N PRO A 250 5.11 -8.91 -1.65
CA PRO A 250 6.02 -8.03 -0.92
C PRO A 250 5.23 -7.18 0.09
N ILE A 251 5.63 -7.20 1.36
CA ILE A 251 4.98 -6.47 2.45
C ILE A 251 5.79 -5.21 2.79
N PHE A 252 5.09 -4.08 2.88
CA PHE A 252 5.62 -2.80 3.31
C PHE A 252 4.85 -2.32 4.53
N PHE A 253 5.57 -1.90 5.55
CA PHE A 253 5.06 -1.32 6.78
C PHE A 253 5.16 0.21 6.70
N GLY A 254 4.13 0.92 7.18
CA GLY A 254 4.19 2.38 7.26
C GLY A 254 2.97 3.08 7.87
N SER A 255 2.96 4.39 7.69
CA SER A 255 1.87 5.27 8.12
C SER A 255 1.48 6.21 6.98
N GLY A 256 0.40 5.88 6.29
CA GLY A 256 -0.11 6.68 5.18
C GLY A 256 -0.53 8.09 5.61
N VAL A 257 -1.08 8.24 6.82
CA VAL A 257 -1.51 9.56 7.32
C VAL A 257 -0.33 10.52 7.51
N ASN A 258 0.82 9.98 7.95
CA ASN A 258 2.05 10.74 8.14
C ASN A 258 2.97 10.74 6.90
N ASN A 259 2.49 10.22 5.77
CA ASN A 259 3.28 10.06 4.54
C ASN A 259 4.63 9.33 4.77
N PHE A 260 4.62 8.29 5.61
CA PHE A 260 5.81 7.55 6.00
C PHE A 260 5.75 6.09 5.53
N GLY A 261 6.84 5.60 4.93
CA GLY A 261 6.90 4.29 4.24
C GLY A 261 6.23 4.26 2.86
N VAL A 262 5.39 5.26 2.53
CA VAL A 262 4.67 5.35 1.25
C VAL A 262 5.63 5.46 0.05
N GLN A 263 6.72 6.23 0.19
CA GLN A 263 7.68 6.35 -0.89
C GLN A 263 8.42 5.03 -1.17
N LEU A 264 8.86 4.31 -0.12
CA LEU A 264 9.51 3.02 -0.30
C LEU A 264 8.57 2.02 -0.99
N LEU A 265 7.29 2.00 -0.60
CA LEU A 265 6.27 1.24 -1.30
C LEU A 265 6.19 1.65 -2.77
N LEU A 266 6.04 2.94 -3.07
CA LEU A 266 5.86 3.43 -4.44
C LEU A 266 7.08 3.10 -5.33
N ASP A 267 8.29 3.39 -4.84
CA ASP A 267 9.53 3.16 -5.58
C ASP A 267 9.70 1.67 -5.92
N ARG A 268 9.55 0.78 -4.92
CA ARG A 268 9.67 -0.67 -5.12
C ARG A 268 8.51 -1.25 -5.91
N PHE A 269 7.30 -0.73 -5.75
CA PHE A 269 6.15 -1.11 -6.56
C PHE A 269 6.42 -0.83 -8.04
N LEU A 270 6.88 0.37 -8.41
CA LEU A 270 7.12 0.71 -9.81
C LEU A 270 8.26 -0.14 -10.42
N GLN A 271 9.30 -0.39 -9.62
CA GLN A 271 10.44 -1.21 -10.00
C GLN A 271 10.06 -2.68 -10.25
N TYR A 272 9.25 -3.28 -9.38
CA TYR A 272 8.97 -4.72 -9.40
C TYR A 272 7.61 -5.08 -10.01
N SER A 273 6.73 -4.11 -10.22
CA SER A 273 5.46 -4.30 -10.91
C SER A 273 5.66 -4.40 -12.43
N VAL A 274 4.57 -4.61 -13.14
CA VAL A 274 4.57 -4.99 -14.55
C VAL A 274 4.11 -3.82 -15.43
N ALA A 275 4.72 -3.71 -16.60
CA ALA A 275 4.16 -2.92 -17.69
C ALA A 275 2.88 -3.58 -18.22
N PRO A 276 2.03 -2.84 -18.97
CA PRO A 276 0.81 -3.39 -19.57
C PRO A 276 1.11 -4.67 -20.34
N ARG A 277 0.35 -5.73 -20.05
CA ARG A 277 0.48 -7.03 -20.72
C ARG A 277 -0.62 -7.22 -21.75
N GLY A 278 -0.31 -7.92 -22.84
CA GLY A 278 -1.34 -8.40 -23.76
C GLY A 278 -2.30 -9.33 -23.01
N ARG A 279 -3.61 -9.08 -23.11
CA ARG A 279 -4.63 -9.98 -22.56
C ARG A 279 -5.26 -10.77 -23.70
N SER A 280 -5.27 -12.09 -23.57
CA SER A 280 -6.19 -12.94 -24.33
C SER A 280 -7.57 -12.82 -23.69
N VAL A 281 -8.51 -12.20 -24.37
CA VAL A 281 -9.92 -12.26 -23.98
C VAL A 281 -10.43 -13.61 -24.45
N ALA A 282 -10.69 -14.53 -23.53
CA ALA A 282 -11.52 -15.67 -23.86
C ALA A 282 -12.90 -15.08 -24.17
N LEU A 283 -13.35 -15.21 -25.41
CA LEU A 283 -14.75 -15.00 -25.74
C LEU A 283 -15.46 -16.18 -25.09
N ASP A 284 -16.14 -15.93 -23.98
CA ASP A 284 -17.03 -16.93 -23.38
C ASP A 284 -18.14 -17.21 -24.43
N GLU A 285 -18.15 -18.42 -25.00
CA GLU A 285 -19.24 -18.97 -25.80
C GLU A 285 -20.37 -19.51 -24.89
#